data_AF-A0A392RG62-F1
#
_entry.id   AF-A0A392RG62-F1
#
_cell.length_a   1.000
_cell.length_b   1.000
_cell.length_c   1.000
_cell.angle_alpha   90.00
_cell.angle_beta   90.00
_cell.angle_gamma   90.00
#
_symmetry.space_group_name_H-M   'P 1'
#
loop_
_entity.id
_entity.type
_entity.pdbx_description
1 polymer ?
#
loop_
_entity_poly.entity_id
_entity_poly.type
_entity_poly.pdbx_seq_one_letter_code
_entity_poly.pdbx_strand_id
1 'polypeptide(L)'
;MENPFEELATLKQSGTVEEFVEAFELLSSQVGRLPEDQYLGYFMSGLKPQIRRRVRTLNPQTRMQMMRIAKDVEEELKEDDDGGRYVSKKGVQSNTGRNEWAGSFQRNTRVVGM
;
A
#
# COMPACT_ATOMS: atom_id res chain seq x y z
N MET A 1 31.38 -1.98 -17.82
CA MET A 1 30.01 -2.41 -18.14
C MET A 1 29.49 -3.09 -16.89
N GLU A 2 28.38 -2.59 -16.35
CA GLU A 2 27.69 -3.25 -15.24
C GLU A 2 27.19 -4.62 -15.74
N ASN A 3 27.17 -5.63 -14.87
CA ASN A 3 26.78 -6.97 -15.27
C ASN A 3 25.27 -6.98 -15.55
N PRO A 4 24.80 -7.42 -16.73
CA PRO A 4 23.39 -7.37 -17.08
C PRO A 4 22.51 -8.24 -16.15
N PHE A 5 23.09 -9.25 -15.49
CA PHE A 5 22.39 -10.00 -14.44
C PHE A 5 22.19 -9.18 -13.16
N GLU A 6 23.17 -8.34 -12.80
CA GLU A 6 23.07 -7.46 -11.64
C GLU A 6 22.04 -6.35 -11.90
N GLU A 7 22.08 -5.72 -13.09
CA GLU A 7 21.08 -4.72 -13.48
C GLU A 7 19.67 -5.30 -13.51
N LEU A 8 19.47 -6.50 -14.06
CA LEU A 8 18.16 -7.16 -14.06
C LEU A 8 17.64 -7.44 -12.64
N ALA A 9 18.54 -7.81 -11.71
CA ALA A 9 18.18 -8.12 -10.32
C ALA A 9 17.88 -6.86 -9.49
N THR A 10 18.55 -5.74 -9.80
CA THR A 10 18.37 -4.47 -9.10
C THR A 10 17.31 -3.57 -9.72
N LEU A 11 16.88 -3.83 -10.98
CA LEU A 11 15.85 -3.05 -11.67
C LEU A 11 14.57 -2.95 -10.83
N LYS A 12 14.15 -1.71 -10.55
CA LYS A 12 12.91 -1.40 -9.84
C LYS A 12 12.00 -0.54 -10.72
N GLN A 13 10.71 -0.84 -10.65
CA GLN A 13 9.66 -0.02 -11.24
C GLN A 13 9.60 1.36 -10.54
N SER A 14 10.07 2.39 -11.23
CA SER A 14 9.95 3.79 -10.78
C SER A 14 8.69 4.46 -11.35
N GLY A 15 8.42 4.26 -12.65
CA GLY A 15 7.28 4.80 -13.38
C GLY A 15 6.10 3.83 -13.50
N THR A 16 5.52 3.79 -14.70
CA THR A 16 4.45 2.87 -15.08
C THR A 16 4.95 1.43 -15.20
N VAL A 17 4.02 0.47 -15.23
CA VAL A 17 4.35 -0.93 -15.52
C VAL A 17 4.90 -1.07 -16.94
N GLU A 18 4.39 -0.29 -17.90
CA GLU A 18 4.83 -0.34 -19.30
C GLU A 18 6.31 0.04 -19.45
N GLU A 19 6.73 1.17 -18.87
CA GLU A 19 8.13 1.59 -18.86
C GLU A 19 9.05 0.56 -18.17
N PHE A 20 8.56 -0.08 -17.09
CA PHE A 20 9.30 -1.13 -16.40
C PHE A 20 9.44 -2.39 -17.27
N VAL A 21 8.38 -2.80 -17.97
CA VAL A 21 8.41 -3.95 -18.88
C VAL A 21 9.44 -3.71 -19.99
N GLU A 22 9.43 -2.54 -20.63
CA GLU A 22 10.39 -2.20 -21.69
C GLU A 22 11.84 -2.28 -21.19
N ALA A 23 12.14 -1.69 -20.04
CA ALA A 23 13.47 -1.74 -19.43
C ALA A 23 13.88 -3.17 -19.05
N PHE A 24 12.95 -3.94 -18.48
CA PHE A 24 13.18 -5.32 -18.08
C PHE A 24 13.43 -6.22 -19.28
N GLU A 25 12.65 -6.09 -20.36
CA GLU A 25 12.82 -6.87 -21.58
C GLU A 25 14.17 -6.57 -22.25
N LEU A 26 14.56 -5.29 -22.31
CA LEU A 26 15.86 -4.87 -22.83
C LEU A 26 17.03 -5.53 -22.07
N LEU A 27 17.01 -5.50 -20.73
CA LEU A 27 18.03 -6.16 -19.91
C LEU A 27 17.96 -7.69 -20.04
N SER A 28 16.77 -8.26 -20.05
CA SER A 28 16.58 -9.71 -20.18
C SER A 28 17.08 -10.25 -21.53
N SER A 29 17.03 -9.44 -22.58
CA SER A 29 17.56 -9.81 -23.91
C SER A 29 19.09 -9.95 -23.92
N GLN A 30 19.79 -9.26 -23.02
CA GLN A 30 21.27 -9.24 -22.96
C GLN A 30 21.83 -10.45 -22.19
N VAL A 31 21.08 -10.98 -21.22
CA VAL A 31 21.47 -12.16 -20.42
C VAL A 31 21.11 -13.50 -21.06
N GLY A 32 20.38 -13.47 -22.18
CA GLY A 32 19.89 -14.66 -22.88
C GLY A 32 18.62 -15.26 -22.26
N ARG A 33 18.25 -16.47 -22.70
CA ARG A 33 16.98 -17.10 -22.31
C ARG A 33 17.04 -17.61 -20.86
N LEU A 34 16.36 -16.91 -19.96
CA LEU A 34 16.17 -17.34 -18.58
C LEU A 34 15.12 -18.46 -18.45
N PRO A 35 15.26 -19.38 -17.48
CA PRO A 35 14.16 -20.24 -17.03
C PRO A 35 12.94 -19.40 -16.63
N GLU A 36 11.73 -19.94 -16.80
CA GLU A 36 10.50 -19.18 -16.55
C GLU A 36 10.41 -18.71 -15.10
N ASP A 37 10.60 -19.59 -14.11
CA ASP A 37 10.60 -19.22 -12.69
C ASP A 37 11.60 -18.11 -12.36
N GLN A 38 12.79 -18.14 -12.98
CA GLN A 38 13.81 -17.12 -12.75
C GLN A 38 13.40 -15.77 -13.35
N TYR A 39 12.84 -15.77 -14.57
CA TYR A 39 12.28 -14.58 -15.20
C TYR A 39 11.18 -13.96 -14.32
N LEU A 40 10.23 -14.79 -13.87
CA LEU A 40 9.12 -14.36 -13.02
C LEU A 40 9.62 -13.83 -11.67
N GLY A 41 10.63 -14.48 -11.08
CA GLY A 41 11.24 -14.05 -9.82
C GLY A 41 11.86 -12.66 -9.93
N TYR A 42 12.68 -12.42 -10.95
CA TYR A 42 13.27 -11.10 -11.18
C TYR A 42 12.21 -10.04 -11.44
N PHE A 43 11.26 -10.30 -12.34
CA PHE A 43 10.18 -9.38 -12.68
C PHE A 43 9.38 -9.00 -11.42
N MET A 44 8.94 -10.01 -10.66
CA MET A 44 8.15 -9.79 -9.44
C MET A 44 8.93 -9.03 -8.36
N SER A 45 10.26 -9.18 -8.30
CA SER A 45 11.11 -8.44 -7.36
C SER A 45 11.23 -6.94 -7.70
N GLY A 46 11.03 -6.58 -8.96
CA GLY A 46 11.14 -5.23 -9.49
C GLY A 46 9.86 -4.40 -9.36
N LEU A 47 8.69 -5.05 -9.26
CA LEU A 47 7.39 -4.36 -9.15
C LEU A 47 7.24 -3.53 -7.88
N LYS A 48 6.49 -2.43 -7.98
CA LYS A 48 6.08 -1.61 -6.82
C LYS A 48 5.35 -2.48 -5.79
N PRO A 49 5.55 -2.24 -4.46
CA PRO A 49 5.02 -3.12 -3.42
C PRO A 49 3.50 -3.35 -3.47
N GLN A 50 2.73 -2.35 -3.88
CA GLN A 50 1.27 -2.43 -4.04
C GLN A 50 0.86 -3.37 -5.18
N ILE A 51 1.46 -3.19 -6.36
CA ILE A 51 1.23 -4.05 -7.54
C ILE A 51 1.69 -5.47 -7.23
N ARG A 52 2.91 -5.62 -6.69
CA ARG A 52 3.52 -6.92 -6.35
C ARG A 52 2.62 -7.78 -5.47
N ARG A 53 1.95 -7.20 -4.46
CA ARG A 53 1.06 -7.95 -3.56
C ARG A 53 -0.15 -8.53 -4.30
N ARG A 54 -0.78 -7.75 -5.17
CA ARG A 54 -1.94 -8.18 -5.98
C ARG A 54 -1.53 -9.22 -7.02
N VAL A 55 -0.46 -8.94 -7.79
CA VAL A 55 0.09 -9.89 -8.78
C VAL A 55 0.43 -11.23 -8.13
N ARG A 56 1.07 -11.23 -6.95
CA ARG A 56 1.41 -12.47 -6.22
C ARG A 56 0.18 -13.29 -5.85
N THR A 57 -0.94 -12.65 -5.54
CA THR A 57 -2.20 -13.34 -5.19
C THR A 57 -2.80 -14.03 -6.42
N LEU A 58 -2.61 -13.46 -7.60
CA LEU A 58 -3.10 -13.98 -8.87
C LEU A 58 -2.19 -15.07 -9.47
N ASN A 59 -1.01 -15.28 -8.88
CA ASN A 59 -0.09 -16.38 -9.15
C ASN A 59 0.22 -16.62 -10.65
N PRO A 60 0.74 -15.62 -11.38
CA PRO A 60 1.11 -15.77 -12.79
C PRO A 60 2.10 -16.93 -12.98
N GLN A 61 1.82 -17.80 -13.95
CA GLN A 61 2.66 -18.96 -14.27
C GLN A 61 3.53 -18.75 -15.51
N THR A 62 3.27 -17.69 -16.28
CA THR A 62 4.00 -17.40 -17.52
C THR A 62 4.40 -15.94 -17.60
N ARG A 63 5.44 -15.65 -18.40
CA ARG A 63 5.91 -14.27 -18.64
C ARG A 63 4.78 -13.35 -19.12
N MET A 64 3.98 -13.85 -20.07
CA MET A 64 2.85 -13.12 -20.63
C MET A 64 1.76 -12.86 -19.58
N GLN A 65 1.45 -13.85 -18.73
CA GLN A 65 0.51 -13.65 -17.62
C GLN A 65 1.04 -12.61 -16.63
N MET A 66 2.32 -12.67 -16.27
CA MET A 66 2.94 -11.72 -15.33
C MET A 66 2.81 -10.27 -15.83
N MET A 67 3.13 -10.01 -17.10
CA MET A 67 3.04 -8.67 -17.69
C MET A 67 1.60 -8.17 -17.75
N ARG A 68 0.68 -9.01 -18.24
CA ARG A 68 -0.74 -8.67 -18.35
C ARG A 68 -1.33 -8.35 -16.97
N ILE A 69 -1.14 -9.24 -16.00
CA ILE A 69 -1.68 -9.07 -14.65
C ILE A 69 -1.08 -7.83 -13.98
N ALA A 70 0.22 -7.57 -14.16
CA ALA A 70 0.83 -6.36 -13.60
C ALA A 70 0.22 -5.08 -14.17
N LYS A 71 -0.08 -5.06 -15.49
CA LYS A 71 -0.74 -3.93 -16.16
C LYS A 71 -2.18 -3.75 -15.69
N ASP A 72 -2.97 -4.83 -15.65
CA ASP A 72 -4.35 -4.82 -15.17
C ASP A 72 -4.43 -4.32 -13.71
N VAL A 73 -3.49 -4.76 -12.85
CA VAL A 73 -3.40 -4.30 -11.46
C VAL A 73 -3.00 -2.83 -11.34
N GLU A 74 -2.10 -2.33 -12.20
CA GLU A 74 -1.75 -0.91 -12.18
C GLU A 74 -2.94 -0.02 -12.57
N GLU A 75 -3.77 -0.46 -13.51
CA GLU A 75 -4.99 0.22 -13.91
C GLU A 75 -6.00 0.28 -12.75
N GLU A 76 -6.30 -0.86 -12.12
CA GLU A 76 -7.20 -0.94 -10.96
C GLU A 76 -6.77 0.03 -9.83
N LEU A 77 -5.47 0.06 -9.53
CA LEU A 77 -4.94 0.89 -8.45
C LEU A 77 -4.95 2.40 -8.76
N LYS A 78 -4.98 2.81 -10.04
CA LYS A 78 -5.10 4.22 -10.41
C LYS A 78 -6.52 4.75 -10.17
N GLU A 79 -7.54 3.90 -10.30
CA GLU A 79 -8.93 4.26 -10.08
C GLU A 79 -9.23 4.51 -8.59
N ASP A 80 -8.52 3.83 -7.69
CA ASP A 80 -8.70 3.97 -6.23
C ASP A 80 -8.07 5.25 -5.63
N ASP A 81 -7.05 5.85 -6.27
CA ASP A 81 -6.34 7.04 -5.74
C ASP A 81 -7.15 8.35 -5.90
N ASP A 82 -7.98 8.43 -6.95
CA ASP A 82 -8.82 9.61 -7.24
C ASP A 82 -10.07 9.67 -6.33
N GLY A 83 -10.48 8.55 -5.71
CA GLY A 83 -11.69 8.45 -4.86
C GLY A 83 -11.46 8.56 -3.35
N GLY A 84 -10.23 8.84 -2.89
CA GLY A 84 -9.77 8.36 -1.58
C GLY A 84 -9.57 9.34 -0.43
N ARG A 85 -10.05 10.61 -0.45
CA ARG A 85 -10.07 11.45 0.77
C ARG A 85 -11.34 11.22 1.59
N TYR A 86 -11.63 9.97 1.98
CA TYR A 86 -12.49 9.74 3.15
C TYR A 86 -11.64 9.92 4.42
N VAL A 87 -11.43 11.18 4.81
CA VAL A 87 -11.03 11.52 6.17
C VAL A 87 -12.06 10.91 7.10
N SER A 88 -11.65 9.87 7.81
CA SER A 88 -12.43 9.31 8.91
C SER A 88 -12.71 10.43 9.89
N LYS A 89 -14.00 10.75 9.99
CA LYS A 89 -14.61 11.73 10.88
C LYS A 89 -14.20 11.43 12.33
N LYS A 90 -13.11 12.04 12.80
CA LYS A 90 -12.76 12.01 14.22
C LYS A 90 -13.82 12.87 14.92
N GLY A 91 -14.80 12.21 15.52
CA GLY A 91 -15.82 12.84 16.35
C GLY A 91 -15.17 13.65 17.45
N VAL A 92 -15.16 14.98 17.28
CA VAL A 92 -14.97 15.92 18.38
C VAL A 92 -16.34 16.04 19.05
N GLN A 93 -16.56 15.27 20.10
CA GLN A 93 -17.65 15.53 21.04
C GLN A 93 -17.26 16.77 21.84
N SER A 94 -17.66 17.96 21.38
CA SER A 94 -17.66 19.17 22.18
C SER A 94 -18.73 19.01 23.27
N ASN A 95 -18.26 18.73 24.48
CA ASN A 95 -19.04 18.82 25.71
C ASN A 95 -19.33 20.30 26.01
N THR A 96 -20.38 20.85 25.41
CA THR A 96 -21.00 22.12 25.84
C THR A 96 -22.37 21.82 26.41
N GLY A 97 -22.39 21.56 27.72
CA GLY A 97 -23.64 21.26 28.43
C GLY A 97 -23.40 20.87 29.88
N ARG A 98 -22.79 21.75 30.68
CA ARG A 98 -22.85 21.63 32.13
C ARG A 98 -23.14 22.97 32.78
N ASN A 99 -24.44 23.27 32.77
CA ASN A 99 -25.18 23.98 33.80
C ASN A 99 -24.41 24.24 35.11
N GLU A 100 -24.23 25.53 35.37
CA GLU A 100 -23.90 26.12 36.66
C GLU A 100 -25.00 25.81 37.68
N TRP A 101 -24.64 25.17 38.79
CA TRP A 101 -25.32 25.34 40.08
C TRP A 101 -24.27 25.27 41.19
N ALA A 102 -23.95 26.45 41.70
CA ALA A 102 -23.09 26.68 42.86
C ALA A 102 -23.88 26.43 44.14
N GLY A 103 -23.26 25.77 45.13
CA GLY A 103 -23.88 25.65 46.44
C GLY A 103 -23.25 24.62 47.38
N SER A 104 -21.92 24.60 47.51
CA SER A 104 -21.25 23.94 48.63
C SER A 104 -21.09 24.92 49.78
N PHE A 105 -21.87 24.76 50.85
CA PHE A 105 -21.45 25.15 52.20
C PHE A 105 -21.96 24.14 53.23
N GLN A 106 -21.07 23.22 53.60
CA GLN A 106 -21.22 22.42 54.82
C GLN A 106 -21.21 23.34 56.05
N ARG A 107 -22.15 23.17 56.99
CA ARG A 107 -21.86 23.33 58.42
C ARG A 107 -22.62 22.32 59.27
N ASN A 108 -21.80 21.47 59.89
CA ASN A 108 -22.00 20.61 61.04
C ASN A 108 -22.82 21.25 62.18
N THR A 109 -23.75 20.52 62.78
CA THR A 109 -23.91 20.43 64.25
C THR A 109 -24.82 19.26 64.62
N ARG A 110 -24.35 18.54 65.64
CA ARG A 110 -24.94 17.34 66.23
C ARG A 110 -26.04 17.77 67.20
N VAL A 111 -27.17 17.09 67.22
CA VAL A 111 -27.91 16.81 68.48
C VAL A 111 -28.62 15.46 68.35
N VAL A 112 -28.28 14.57 69.28
CA VAL A 112 -28.97 13.32 69.58
C VAL A 112 -30.24 13.66 70.35
N GLY A 113 -31.33 12.97 70.05
CA GLY A 113 -32.61 13.14 70.74
C GLY A 113 -32.64 12.53 72.14
N MET A 114 -33.51 13.10 72.97
CA MET A 114 -34.42 12.45 73.91
C MET A 114 -35.55 13.45 74.21
#